data_AF-A0AAP6B5A5-F1
#
_entry.id   AF-A0AAP6B5A5-F1
#
_cell.length_a   1.000
_cell.length_b   1.000
_cell.length_c   1.000
_cell.angle_alpha   90.00
_cell.angle_beta   90.00
_cell.angle_gamma   90.00
#
_symmetry.space_group_name_H-M   'P 1'
#
loop_
_entity.id
_entity.type
_entity.pdbx_description
1 polymer ?
#
loop_
_entity_poly.entity_id
_entity_poly.type
_entity_poly.pdbx_seq_one_letter_code
_entity_poly.pdbx_strand_id
1 'polypeptide(L)'
;MSPSTWSSTTASTTTPVSTIIATKSLVPDVVQLQTLQDFDRWKGQGVLLPYKPAGFDKVHSAFKDPDGAWIATDVFAFGAAYNRQAVGADAPRSVRDLAAARWKGKVASAYPNDDDATLFLYSRYVQAYGWKWLDGMARNTRFLRGSDAAGTLMAEGKKAVGLGGWVTPGAEGSMIPNTTDPFVAWGQREAILKSARHPATAKLFLNWQLSKERQTTDAWSVRTDVAPPPGLTPVWQYPNANLDTFPTFMANRTTAERLRQQITLYIGEAQGTPTPGRLGPHPGPDWSGTGPADWSGFAVPFRGGS
;
A
#
# COMPACT_ATOMS: atom_id res chain seq x y z
N MET A 1 -9.48 -20.43 18.01
CA MET A 1 -8.46 -19.37 17.87
C MET A 1 -8.85 -18.55 16.64
N SER A 2 -9.31 -17.32 16.85
CA SER A 2 -9.88 -16.48 15.80
C SER A 2 -8.74 -15.86 14.97
N PRO A 3 -8.80 -15.88 13.62
CA PRO A 3 -7.81 -15.20 12.79
C PRO A 3 -8.05 -13.69 12.85
N SER A 4 -7.04 -12.91 13.21
CA SER A 4 -7.07 -11.45 13.11
C SER A 4 -6.95 -11.02 11.65
N THR A 5 -7.94 -10.31 11.16
CA THR A 5 -8.00 -9.69 9.83
C THR A 5 -7.22 -8.37 9.81
N TRP A 6 -6.47 -8.13 8.73
CA TRP A 6 -5.53 -7.02 8.58
C TRP A 6 -6.14 -5.84 7.80
N SER A 7 -5.85 -4.61 8.23
CA SER A 7 -6.24 -3.35 7.58
C SER A 7 -4.97 -2.60 7.15
N SER A 8 -4.77 -2.39 5.84
CA SER A 8 -3.78 -1.42 5.35
C SER A 8 -4.29 -0.02 5.72
N THR A 9 -3.51 0.75 6.51
CA THR A 9 -4.03 2.01 7.08
C THR A 9 -3.10 3.20 6.83
N THR A 10 -3.69 4.27 6.32
CA THR A 10 -3.14 5.61 6.04
C THR A 10 -2.60 6.34 7.27
N ALA A 11 -2.08 7.56 7.08
CA ALA A 11 -1.49 8.49 8.07
C ALA A 11 -2.21 8.65 9.44
N SER A 12 -3.47 8.20 9.56
CA SER A 12 -4.24 8.19 10.81
C SER A 12 -3.68 7.28 11.91
N THR A 13 -2.82 6.30 11.60
CA THR A 13 -2.19 5.39 12.60
C THR A 13 -0.81 5.84 13.07
N THR A 14 -0.09 6.66 12.29
CA THR A 14 1.25 7.20 12.66
C THR A 14 1.20 8.09 13.90
N THR A 15 0.18 8.96 13.97
CA THR A 15 -0.03 9.86 15.12
C THR A 15 -0.33 9.08 16.40
N PRO A 16 -1.24 8.08 16.40
CA PRO A 16 -1.41 7.15 17.52
C PRO A 16 -0.11 6.45 17.93
N VAL A 17 0.67 5.87 17.01
CA VAL A 17 1.92 5.16 17.36
C VAL A 17 2.96 6.08 17.98
N SER A 18 3.17 7.27 17.40
CA SER A 18 4.12 8.25 17.97
C SER A 18 3.65 8.77 19.34
N THR A 19 2.34 8.95 19.52
CA THR A 19 1.74 9.30 20.81
C THR A 19 1.97 8.19 21.82
N ILE A 20 1.68 6.93 21.47
CA ILE A 20 1.91 5.74 22.29
C ILE A 20 3.38 5.62 22.73
N ILE A 21 4.32 5.84 21.80
CA ILE A 21 5.77 5.82 22.11
C ILE A 21 6.11 6.92 23.13
N ALA A 22 5.56 8.12 22.95
CA ALA A 22 5.80 9.26 23.84
C ALA A 22 5.14 9.09 25.23
N THR A 23 3.93 8.55 25.29
CA THR A 23 3.13 8.43 26.52
C THR A 23 3.38 7.12 27.26
N LYS A 24 4.07 6.15 26.65
CA LYS A 24 4.29 4.78 27.15
C LYS A 24 3.00 4.02 27.48
N SER A 25 1.85 4.48 26.99
CA SER A 25 0.55 3.86 27.22
C SER A 25 0.17 2.94 26.06
N LEU A 26 0.22 1.63 26.32
CA LEU A 26 -0.12 0.51 25.42
C LEU A 26 0.78 0.37 24.18
N VAL A 27 1.86 -0.39 24.31
CA VAL A 27 2.88 -0.58 23.26
C VAL A 27 2.50 -1.79 22.38
N PRO A 28 2.18 -1.62 21.08
CA PRO A 28 2.15 -2.77 20.17
C PRO A 28 3.54 -3.41 20.10
N ASP A 29 3.63 -4.73 20.08
CA ASP A 29 4.95 -5.39 20.03
C ASP A 29 5.66 -5.15 18.69
N VAL A 30 4.89 -5.10 17.60
CA VAL A 30 5.34 -4.86 16.23
C VAL A 30 4.53 -3.71 15.63
N VAL A 31 5.20 -2.84 14.87
CA VAL A 31 4.55 -1.82 14.02
C VAL A 31 4.80 -2.16 12.56
N GLN A 32 3.75 -2.11 11.73
CA GLN A 32 3.80 -2.41 10.30
C GLN A 32 3.09 -1.29 9.53
N LEU A 33 3.81 -0.47 8.77
CA LEU A 33 3.25 0.74 8.17
C LEU A 33 3.85 1.08 6.81
N GLN A 34 3.09 1.84 6.01
CA GLN A 34 3.54 2.41 4.74
C GLN A 34 4.25 3.76 4.88
N THR A 35 4.20 4.40 6.06
CA THR A 35 4.89 5.67 6.34
C THR A 35 6.38 5.42 6.61
N LEU A 36 7.10 5.06 5.55
CA LEU A 36 8.45 4.52 5.59
C LEU A 36 9.42 5.37 6.42
N GLN A 37 9.32 6.70 6.29
CA GLN A 37 10.16 7.69 6.98
C GLN A 37 10.10 7.60 8.50
N ASP A 38 9.00 7.08 9.07
CA ASP A 38 8.87 6.96 10.53
C ASP A 38 9.84 5.93 11.10
N PHE A 39 10.15 4.87 10.36
CA PHE A 39 11.06 3.83 10.83
C PHE A 39 12.50 4.36 10.99
N ASP A 40 12.96 5.20 10.07
CA ASP A 40 14.28 5.82 10.16
C ASP A 40 14.34 6.86 11.29
N ARG A 41 13.24 7.61 11.49
CA ARG A 41 13.08 8.50 12.64
C ARG A 41 13.08 7.74 13.97
N TRP A 42 12.32 6.65 14.08
CA TRP A 42 12.26 5.80 15.28
C TRP A 42 13.58 5.08 15.56
N LYS A 43 14.32 4.68 14.52
CA LYS A 43 15.70 4.20 14.64
C LYS A 43 16.59 5.28 15.27
N GLY A 44 16.56 6.50 14.76
CA GLY A 44 17.32 7.63 15.32
C GLY A 44 16.95 7.98 16.77
N GLN A 45 15.70 7.73 17.16
CA GLN A 45 15.22 7.90 18.54
C GLN A 45 15.59 6.71 19.46
N GLY A 46 16.13 5.62 18.92
CA GLY A 46 16.52 4.43 19.70
C GLY A 46 15.34 3.64 20.29
N VAL A 47 14.14 3.78 19.71
CA VAL A 47 12.90 3.15 20.21
C VAL A 47 12.58 1.81 19.52
N LEU A 48 13.32 1.43 18.49
CA LEU A 48 13.21 0.14 17.82
C LEU A 48 14.19 -0.88 18.42
N LEU A 49 13.77 -2.14 18.52
CA LEU A 49 14.63 -3.26 18.87
C LEU A 49 15.27 -3.81 17.58
N PRO A 50 16.60 -3.68 17.39
CA PRO A 50 17.25 -4.29 16.24
C PRO A 50 17.12 -5.81 16.27
N TYR A 51 16.59 -6.37 15.19
CA TYR A 51 16.45 -7.82 15.02
C TYR A 51 16.58 -8.21 13.56
N LYS A 52 17.43 -9.20 13.28
CA LYS A 52 17.62 -9.80 11.96
C LYS A 52 16.97 -11.18 12.00
N PRO A 53 15.74 -11.36 11.44
CA PRO A 53 15.06 -12.65 11.45
C PRO A 53 15.79 -13.68 10.56
N ALA A 54 15.42 -14.94 10.68
CA ALA A 54 15.88 -16.00 9.78
C ALA A 54 15.56 -15.63 8.31
N GLY A 55 16.56 -15.71 7.43
CA GLY A 55 16.44 -15.28 6.04
C GLY A 55 16.69 -13.78 5.79
N PHE A 56 17.07 -13.00 6.81
CA PHE A 56 17.43 -11.58 6.66
C PHE A 56 18.53 -11.34 5.60
N ASP A 57 19.48 -12.25 5.46
CA ASP A 57 20.54 -12.18 4.44
C ASP A 57 19.97 -12.30 3.02
N LYS A 58 18.83 -12.98 2.85
CA LYS A 58 18.12 -13.16 1.58
C LYS A 58 17.16 -12.01 1.24
N VAL A 59 16.88 -11.09 2.16
CA VAL A 59 16.06 -9.91 1.85
C VAL A 59 16.87 -8.92 1.02
N HIS A 60 16.26 -8.38 -0.04
CA HIS A 60 16.90 -7.36 -0.89
C HIS A 60 17.29 -6.13 -0.07
N SER A 61 18.40 -5.47 -0.41
CA SER A 61 18.94 -4.35 0.39
C SER A 61 17.98 -3.16 0.50
N ALA A 62 17.20 -2.88 -0.56
CA ALA A 62 16.16 -1.84 -0.52
C ALA A 62 15.03 -2.10 0.50
N PHE A 63 14.92 -3.33 1.01
CA PHE A 63 13.85 -3.80 1.87
C PHE A 63 14.29 -4.10 3.30
N LYS A 64 15.48 -3.66 3.71
CA LYS A 64 15.94 -3.85 5.09
C LYS A 64 16.85 -2.72 5.56
N ASP A 65 16.78 -2.44 6.85
CA ASP A 65 17.81 -1.67 7.52
C ASP A 65 19.03 -2.56 7.78
N PRO A 66 20.28 -2.14 7.46
CA PRO A 66 21.47 -2.98 7.66
C PRO A 66 21.73 -3.38 9.12
N ASP A 67 21.25 -2.61 10.10
CA ASP A 67 21.37 -2.91 11.53
C ASP A 67 20.22 -3.79 12.04
N GLY A 68 19.19 -4.01 11.21
CA GLY A 68 17.98 -4.75 11.57
C GLY A 68 16.98 -3.92 12.38
N ALA A 69 17.07 -2.58 12.35
CA ALA A 69 16.11 -1.72 13.05
C ALA A 69 14.69 -1.86 12.48
N TRP A 70 14.58 -2.11 11.17
CA TRP A 70 13.33 -2.42 10.48
C TRP A 70 13.60 -3.37 9.32
N ILE A 71 12.57 -4.08 8.88
CA ILE A 71 12.58 -4.95 7.72
C ILE A 71 11.26 -4.82 6.98
N ALA A 72 11.27 -4.87 5.65
CA ALA A 72 10.04 -5.07 4.91
C ALA A 72 9.76 -6.56 4.74
N THR A 73 8.48 -6.91 4.79
CA THR A 73 7.98 -8.30 4.76
C THR A 73 7.04 -8.54 3.59
N ASP A 74 6.40 -7.49 3.08
CA ASP A 74 5.51 -7.53 1.92
C ASP A 74 5.95 -6.48 0.92
N VAL A 75 5.88 -6.79 -0.38
CA VAL A 75 5.98 -5.78 -1.44
C VAL A 75 4.58 -5.38 -1.83
N PHE A 76 4.27 -4.10 -1.65
CA PHE A 76 3.01 -3.54 -2.11
C PHE A 76 3.17 -2.83 -3.46
N ALA A 77 2.10 -2.80 -4.27
CA ALA A 77 2.05 -2.07 -5.54
C ALA A 77 0.71 -1.35 -5.74
N PHE A 78 0.76 -0.03 -5.99
CA PHE A 78 -0.38 0.75 -6.43
C PHE A 78 -0.23 1.14 -7.90
N GLY A 79 -1.34 1.04 -8.62
CA GLY A 79 -1.40 1.34 -10.05
C GLY A 79 -2.84 1.44 -10.53
N ALA A 80 -3.09 0.95 -11.74
CA ALA A 80 -4.42 0.84 -12.31
C ALA A 80 -4.71 -0.60 -12.75
N ALA A 81 -5.99 -0.96 -12.66
CA ALA A 81 -6.54 -2.16 -13.26
C ALA A 81 -7.90 -1.84 -13.88
N TYR A 82 -8.35 -2.67 -14.81
CA TYR A 82 -9.65 -2.52 -15.46
C TYR A 82 -10.43 -3.83 -15.47
N ASN A 83 -11.76 -3.72 -15.39
CA ASN A 83 -12.66 -4.85 -15.54
C ASN A 83 -12.85 -5.14 -17.04
N ARG A 84 -12.34 -6.29 -17.51
CA ARG A 84 -12.38 -6.67 -18.93
C ARG A 84 -13.79 -6.76 -19.50
N GLN A 85 -14.76 -7.21 -18.72
CA GLN A 85 -16.15 -7.30 -19.18
C GLN A 85 -16.74 -5.89 -19.36
N ALA A 86 -16.40 -4.96 -18.46
CA ALA A 86 -16.89 -3.58 -18.52
C ALA A 86 -16.27 -2.76 -19.66
N VAL A 87 -15.01 -3.04 -20.05
CA VAL A 87 -14.33 -2.29 -21.13
C VAL A 87 -14.40 -2.97 -22.49
N GLY A 88 -14.54 -4.29 -22.56
CA GLY A 88 -14.53 -5.04 -23.82
C GLY A 88 -13.32 -4.71 -24.69
N ALA A 89 -13.57 -4.38 -25.96
CA ALA A 89 -12.54 -3.98 -26.92
C ALA A 89 -11.94 -2.58 -26.65
N ASP A 90 -12.58 -1.78 -25.80
CA ASP A 90 -12.17 -0.40 -25.48
C ASP A 90 -11.19 -0.32 -24.30
N ALA A 91 -10.53 -1.42 -23.95
CA ALA A 91 -9.56 -1.49 -22.87
C ALA A 91 -8.53 -0.34 -22.96
N PRO A 92 -8.26 0.37 -21.84
CA PRO A 92 -7.26 1.43 -21.82
C PRO A 92 -5.88 0.83 -22.06
N ARG A 93 -5.09 1.46 -22.93
CA ARG A 93 -3.69 1.01 -23.21
C ARG A 93 -2.70 1.66 -22.25
N SER A 94 -3.10 2.77 -21.65
CA SER A 94 -2.32 3.48 -20.66
C SER A 94 -3.24 4.25 -19.71
N VAL A 95 -2.76 4.51 -18.50
CA VAL A 95 -3.38 5.44 -17.53
C VAL A 95 -3.56 6.84 -18.14
N ARG A 96 -2.72 7.23 -19.11
CA ARG A 96 -2.89 8.47 -19.88
C ARG A 96 -4.25 8.57 -20.55
N ASP A 97 -4.80 7.45 -21.03
CA ASP A 97 -6.07 7.43 -21.75
C ASP A 97 -7.25 7.84 -20.86
N LEU A 98 -7.15 7.60 -19.55
CA LEU A 98 -8.23 7.78 -18.57
C LEU A 98 -8.67 9.24 -18.40
N ALA A 99 -7.85 10.20 -18.84
CA ALA A 99 -8.20 11.62 -18.86
C ALA A 99 -9.14 12.02 -20.02
N ALA A 100 -9.32 11.15 -21.03
CA ALA A 100 -10.20 11.44 -22.16
C ALA A 100 -11.69 11.38 -21.76
N ALA A 101 -12.53 12.21 -22.39
CA ALA A 101 -13.95 12.35 -22.04
C ALA A 101 -14.75 11.03 -22.11
N ARG A 102 -14.32 10.05 -22.92
CA ARG A 102 -14.93 8.71 -23.00
C ARG A 102 -14.91 7.92 -21.68
N TRP A 103 -14.05 8.31 -20.74
CA TRP A 103 -13.91 7.72 -19.41
C TRP A 103 -14.72 8.42 -18.33
N LYS A 104 -15.49 9.47 -18.68
CA LYS A 104 -16.31 10.21 -17.73
C LYS A 104 -17.26 9.27 -16.97
N GLY A 105 -17.13 9.25 -15.65
CA GLY A 105 -17.94 8.43 -14.76
C GLY A 105 -17.57 6.94 -14.73
N LYS A 106 -16.56 6.50 -15.49
CA LYS A 106 -16.14 5.09 -15.58
C LYS A 106 -14.97 4.74 -14.66
N VAL A 107 -14.26 5.73 -14.14
CA VAL A 107 -13.07 5.53 -13.28
C VAL A 107 -13.44 5.72 -11.81
N ALA A 108 -12.92 4.87 -10.94
CA ALA A 108 -12.80 5.16 -9.50
C ALA A 108 -11.34 5.22 -9.10
N SER A 109 -11.03 6.06 -8.10
CA SER A 109 -9.69 6.15 -7.52
C SER A 109 -9.76 6.36 -6.01
N ALA A 110 -8.74 5.89 -5.30
CA ALA A 110 -8.48 6.40 -3.96
C ALA A 110 -8.14 7.90 -4.02
N TYR A 111 -8.44 8.65 -2.96
CA TYR A 111 -8.06 10.08 -2.85
C TYR A 111 -6.53 10.22 -2.71
N PRO A 112 -5.83 10.84 -3.68
CA PRO A 112 -4.39 11.13 -3.53
C PRO A 112 -4.12 12.15 -2.41
N ASN A 113 -5.08 12.96 -2.01
CA ASN A 113 -4.92 13.86 -0.86
C ASN A 113 -5.35 13.23 0.48
N ASP A 114 -5.60 11.91 0.53
CA ASP A 114 -5.88 11.15 1.75
C ASP A 114 -4.82 10.06 2.03
N ASP A 115 -4.17 9.53 0.99
CA ASP A 115 -3.12 8.50 1.08
C ASP A 115 -1.83 8.96 0.37
N ASP A 116 -0.68 8.91 1.04
CA ASP A 116 0.62 9.34 0.51
C ASP A 116 1.19 8.43 -0.61
N ALA A 117 0.88 7.13 -0.64
CA ALA A 117 1.25 6.24 -1.73
C ALA A 117 0.45 6.58 -3.00
N THR A 118 -0.85 6.83 -2.84
CA THR A 118 -1.70 7.35 -3.92
C THR A 118 -1.24 8.76 -4.35
N LEU A 119 -0.88 9.64 -3.41
CA LEU A 119 -0.35 10.96 -3.69
C LEU A 119 0.90 10.88 -4.58
N PHE A 120 1.84 10.03 -4.20
CA PHE A 120 3.07 9.82 -4.93
C PHE A 120 2.80 9.25 -6.32
N LEU A 121 1.89 8.27 -6.44
CA LEU A 121 1.50 7.73 -7.74
C LEU A 121 0.95 8.82 -8.68
N TYR A 122 0.04 9.67 -8.18
CA TYR A 122 -0.48 10.81 -8.94
C TYR A 122 0.63 11.82 -9.27
N SER A 123 1.63 12.01 -8.40
CA SER A 123 2.82 12.83 -8.71
C SER A 123 3.54 12.32 -9.96
N ARG A 124 3.69 10.99 -10.10
CA ARG A 124 4.37 10.37 -11.25
C ARG A 124 3.55 10.52 -12.52
N TYR A 125 2.22 10.39 -12.44
CA TYR A 125 1.35 10.63 -13.59
C TYR A 125 1.33 12.10 -14.00
N VAL A 126 1.30 13.04 -13.06
CA VAL A 126 1.42 14.48 -13.36
C VAL A 126 2.78 14.79 -13.98
N GLN A 127 3.86 14.18 -13.50
CA GLN A 127 5.18 14.32 -14.09
C GLN A 127 5.22 13.79 -15.54
N ALA A 128 4.59 12.65 -15.80
CA ALA A 128 4.61 12.00 -17.10
C ALA A 128 3.64 12.64 -18.11
N TYR A 129 2.45 13.07 -17.67
CA TYR A 129 1.32 13.44 -18.52
C TYR A 129 0.86 14.89 -18.35
N GLY A 130 1.41 15.61 -17.37
CA GLY A 130 1.13 17.01 -17.09
C GLY A 130 -0.15 17.24 -16.28
N TRP A 131 -0.28 18.44 -15.72
CA TRP A 131 -1.45 18.84 -14.92
C TRP A 131 -2.77 18.81 -15.70
N LYS A 132 -2.74 18.96 -17.03
CA LYS A 132 -3.93 18.81 -17.89
C LYS A 132 -4.50 17.39 -17.85
N TRP A 133 -3.66 16.38 -17.65
CA TRP A 133 -4.14 15.02 -17.42
C TRP A 133 -4.90 14.93 -16.09
N LEU A 134 -4.40 15.54 -15.02
CA LEU A 134 -5.09 15.57 -13.73
C LEU A 134 -6.45 16.28 -13.82
N ASP A 135 -6.55 17.38 -14.56
CA ASP A 135 -7.83 18.05 -14.82
C ASP A 135 -8.84 17.12 -15.54
N GLY A 136 -8.39 16.33 -16.53
CA GLY A 136 -9.23 15.31 -17.16
C GLY A 136 -9.65 14.22 -16.17
N MET A 137 -8.72 13.75 -15.33
CA MET A 137 -9.01 12.75 -14.30
C MET A 137 -10.01 13.26 -13.28
N ALA A 138 -9.88 14.50 -12.81
CA ALA A 138 -10.79 15.13 -11.87
C ALA A 138 -12.24 15.10 -12.39
N ARG A 139 -12.44 15.31 -13.70
CA ARG A 139 -13.76 15.28 -14.35
C ARG A 139 -14.29 13.86 -14.59
N ASN A 140 -13.41 12.87 -14.68
CA ASN A 140 -13.78 11.50 -15.06
C ASN A 140 -13.93 10.54 -13.88
N THR A 141 -13.32 10.87 -12.74
CA THR A 141 -13.05 9.92 -11.66
C THR A 141 -13.96 10.15 -10.47
N ARG A 142 -14.49 9.06 -9.92
CA ARG A 142 -15.07 9.07 -8.57
C ARG A 142 -13.96 8.79 -7.55
N PHE A 143 -13.62 9.79 -6.75
CA PHE A 143 -12.64 9.64 -5.68
C PHE A 143 -13.30 9.13 -4.38
N LEU A 144 -12.61 8.21 -3.71
CA LEU A 144 -13.09 7.50 -2.52
C LEU A 144 -11.95 7.41 -1.50
N ARG A 145 -12.30 7.39 -0.21
CA ARG A 145 -11.33 7.09 0.84
C ARG A 145 -11.08 5.58 0.91
N GLY A 146 -9.87 5.20 1.32
CA GLY A 146 -9.40 3.82 1.33
C GLY A 146 -8.90 3.36 -0.03
N SER A 147 -7.68 2.80 -0.06
CA SER A 147 -7.01 2.31 -1.27
C SER A 147 -7.78 1.18 -1.96
N ASP A 148 -8.52 0.37 -1.20
CA ASP A 148 -9.20 -0.81 -1.75
C ASP A 148 -10.53 -0.46 -2.43
N ALA A 149 -11.17 0.65 -2.02
CA ALA A 149 -12.53 0.98 -2.44
C ALA A 149 -12.68 1.11 -3.97
N ALA A 150 -11.65 1.66 -4.64
CA ALA A 150 -11.66 1.80 -6.10
C ALA A 150 -11.56 0.44 -6.81
N GLY A 151 -10.70 -0.46 -6.30
CA GLY A 151 -10.55 -1.82 -6.79
C GLY A 151 -11.82 -2.64 -6.60
N THR A 152 -12.48 -2.53 -5.43
CA THR A 152 -13.76 -3.20 -5.15
C THR A 152 -14.85 -2.77 -6.14
N LEU A 153 -15.05 -1.46 -6.35
CA LEU A 153 -16.06 -0.99 -7.31
C LEU A 153 -15.77 -1.45 -8.75
N MET A 154 -14.49 -1.59 -9.11
CA MET A 154 -14.09 -2.11 -10.41
C MET A 154 -14.37 -3.62 -10.53
N ALA A 155 -13.99 -4.40 -9.52
CA ALA A 155 -14.24 -5.84 -9.47
C ALA A 155 -15.74 -6.16 -9.54
N GLU A 156 -16.57 -5.38 -8.86
CA GLU A 156 -18.05 -5.45 -8.91
C GLU A 156 -18.66 -4.95 -10.22
N GLY A 157 -17.86 -4.42 -11.15
CA GLY A 157 -18.34 -3.87 -12.43
C GLY A 157 -19.08 -2.53 -12.33
N LYS A 158 -19.17 -1.93 -11.13
CA LYS A 158 -19.77 -0.60 -10.91
C LYS A 158 -18.92 0.53 -11.50
N LYS A 159 -17.63 0.27 -11.68
CA LYS A 159 -16.68 1.12 -12.41
C LYS A 159 -15.88 0.25 -13.38
N ALA A 160 -15.47 0.82 -14.50
CA ALA A 160 -14.69 0.09 -15.49
C ALA A 160 -13.21 0.00 -15.11
N VAL A 161 -12.71 1.00 -14.36
CA VAL A 161 -11.30 1.13 -13.99
C VAL A 161 -11.18 1.49 -12.51
N GLY A 162 -10.30 0.79 -11.81
CA GLY A 162 -9.82 1.14 -10.47
C GLY A 162 -8.40 1.68 -10.55
N LEU A 163 -8.14 2.82 -9.92
CA LEU A 163 -6.83 3.51 -9.91
C LEU A 163 -6.41 3.90 -8.50
N GLY A 164 -5.10 4.02 -8.27
CA GLY A 164 -4.58 4.67 -7.07
C GLY A 164 -4.66 3.83 -5.80
N GLY A 165 -4.85 2.53 -5.95
CA GLY A 165 -4.92 1.57 -4.86
C GLY A 165 -4.26 0.25 -5.22
N TRP A 166 -4.48 -0.76 -4.38
CA TRP A 166 -3.89 -2.09 -4.54
C TRP A 166 -4.18 -2.69 -5.91
N VAL A 167 -3.14 -3.21 -6.56
CA VAL A 167 -3.27 -3.99 -7.78
C VAL A 167 -2.38 -5.23 -7.65
N THR A 168 -2.95 -6.41 -7.91
CA THR A 168 -2.18 -7.64 -8.08
C THR A 168 -1.45 -7.58 -9.44
N PRO A 169 -0.10 -7.54 -9.47
CA PRO A 169 0.66 -7.52 -10.72
C PRO A 169 0.42 -8.80 -11.53
N GLY A 170 0.35 -8.69 -12.86
CA GLY A 170 0.11 -9.83 -13.76
C GLY A 170 -1.31 -10.39 -13.75
N ALA A 171 -2.17 -9.96 -12.82
CA ALA A 171 -3.57 -10.37 -12.80
C ALA A 171 -4.34 -9.87 -14.03
N GLU A 172 -5.44 -10.54 -14.35
CA GLU A 172 -6.30 -10.16 -15.47
C GLU A 172 -6.79 -8.71 -15.33
N GLY A 173 -6.58 -7.89 -16.37
CA GLY A 173 -6.93 -6.47 -16.35
C GLY A 173 -5.96 -5.56 -15.61
N SER A 174 -4.91 -6.10 -14.98
CA SER A 174 -3.84 -5.31 -14.38
C SER A 174 -3.02 -4.58 -15.44
N MET A 175 -2.73 -3.30 -15.21
CA MET A 175 -1.78 -2.54 -16.04
C MET A 175 -0.32 -2.79 -15.65
N ILE A 176 -0.07 -3.52 -14.57
CA ILE A 176 1.26 -3.89 -14.09
C ILE A 176 1.52 -5.35 -14.46
N PRO A 177 2.60 -5.70 -15.19
CA PRO A 177 3.60 -4.85 -15.84
C PRO A 177 3.22 -4.49 -17.29
N ASN A 178 1.96 -4.71 -17.68
CA ASN A 178 1.50 -4.69 -19.07
C ASN A 178 1.55 -3.33 -19.77
N THR A 179 1.93 -2.27 -19.07
CA THR A 179 2.07 -0.90 -19.59
C THR A 179 3.41 -0.31 -19.16
N THR A 180 3.84 0.75 -19.84
CA THR A 180 4.99 1.56 -19.42
C THR A 180 4.59 2.68 -18.46
N ASP A 181 3.34 2.71 -18.00
CA ASP A 181 2.88 3.71 -17.05
C ASP A 181 3.71 3.62 -15.75
N PRO A 182 3.97 4.75 -15.08
CA PRO A 182 4.52 4.72 -13.73
C PRO A 182 3.56 4.00 -12.79
N PHE A 183 4.08 3.10 -11.96
CA PHE A 183 3.39 2.59 -10.78
C PHE A 183 4.26 2.82 -9.55
N VAL A 184 3.70 2.69 -8.35
CA VAL A 184 4.50 2.74 -7.12
C VAL A 184 4.51 1.37 -6.50
N ALA A 185 5.71 0.87 -6.19
CA ALA A 185 5.89 -0.27 -5.33
C ALA A 185 6.79 0.06 -4.15
N TRP A 186 6.56 -0.61 -3.02
CA TRP A 186 7.36 -0.42 -1.81
C TRP A 186 7.36 -1.68 -0.95
N GLY A 187 8.39 -1.82 -0.11
CA GLY A 187 8.39 -2.81 0.96
C GLY A 187 7.65 -2.25 2.16
N GLN A 188 6.56 -2.88 2.60
CA GLN A 188 5.86 -2.50 3.82
C GLN A 188 6.77 -2.75 5.01
N ARG A 189 7.19 -1.69 5.70
CA ARG A 189 8.17 -1.79 6.77
C ARG A 189 7.50 -2.30 8.04
N GLU A 190 8.24 -3.16 8.73
CA GLU A 190 7.94 -3.73 10.03
C GLU A 190 9.12 -3.50 10.98
N ALA A 191 8.81 -3.27 12.25
CA ALA A 191 9.81 -3.18 13.32
C ALA A 191 9.24 -3.62 14.66
N ILE A 192 10.09 -4.18 15.50
CA ILE A 192 9.78 -4.51 16.89
C ILE A 192 10.06 -3.27 17.74
N LEU A 193 9.11 -2.86 18.58
CA LEU A 193 9.36 -1.77 19.54
C LEU A 193 10.27 -2.27 20.67
N LYS A 194 11.23 -1.45 21.11
CA LYS A 194 12.14 -1.79 22.22
C LYS A 194 11.40 -2.05 23.54
N SER A 195 10.24 -1.44 23.70
CA SER A 195 9.32 -1.61 24.83
C SER A 195 8.27 -2.72 24.63
N ALA A 196 8.40 -3.56 23.59
CA ALA A 196 7.52 -4.70 23.36
C ALA A 196 7.43 -5.58 24.62
N ARG A 197 6.21 -5.95 25.01
CA ARG A 197 5.94 -6.84 26.15
C ARG A 197 6.20 -8.30 25.79
N HIS A 198 6.11 -8.65 24.51
CA HIS A 198 6.29 -10.01 24.01
C HIS A 198 7.39 -10.08 22.94
N PRO A 199 8.66 -9.75 23.27
CA PRO A 199 9.74 -9.67 22.27
C PRO A 199 10.05 -11.03 21.60
N ALA A 200 9.85 -12.15 22.29
CA ALA A 200 10.01 -13.48 21.69
C ALA A 200 8.93 -13.75 20.61
N THR A 201 7.68 -13.40 20.89
CA THR A 201 6.56 -13.52 19.95
C THR A 201 6.74 -12.58 18.75
N ALA A 202 7.18 -11.34 18.98
CA ALA A 202 7.48 -10.39 17.92
C ALA A 202 8.59 -10.91 16.97
N LYS A 203 9.65 -11.51 17.53
CA LYS A 203 10.71 -12.16 16.74
C LYS A 203 10.17 -13.35 15.95
N LEU A 204 9.34 -14.18 16.56
CA LEU A 204 8.69 -15.32 15.90
C LEU A 204 7.82 -14.84 14.73
N PHE A 205 7.04 -13.78 14.92
CA PHE A 205 6.22 -13.17 13.87
C PHE A 205 7.07 -12.73 12.67
N LEU A 206 8.17 -12.01 12.90
CA LEU A 206 9.07 -11.59 11.81
C LEU A 206 9.76 -12.79 11.12
N ASN A 207 10.09 -13.86 11.85
CA ASN A 207 10.61 -15.10 11.23
C ASN A 207 9.56 -15.75 10.34
N TRP A 208 8.30 -15.82 10.78
CA TRP A 208 7.21 -16.38 10.02
C TRP A 208 6.93 -15.54 8.76
N GLN A 209 6.87 -14.21 8.89
CA GLN A 209 6.68 -13.30 7.76
C GLN A 209 7.74 -13.50 6.66
N LEU A 210 9.00 -13.75 7.04
CA LEU A 210 10.09 -14.01 6.09
C LEU A 210 10.26 -15.48 5.69
N SER A 211 9.46 -16.41 6.22
CA SER A 211 9.53 -17.81 5.80
C SER A 211 9.27 -17.93 4.29
N LYS A 212 9.91 -18.90 3.63
CA LYS A 212 9.68 -19.12 2.18
C LYS A 212 8.22 -19.42 1.88
N GLU A 213 7.55 -20.15 2.77
CA GLU A 213 6.12 -20.43 2.68
C GLU A 213 5.31 -19.15 2.62
N ARG A 214 5.49 -18.23 3.56
CA ARG A 214 4.76 -16.95 3.55
C ARG A 214 5.13 -16.06 2.37
N GLN A 215 6.40 -16.10 1.93
CA GLN A 215 6.90 -15.26 0.86
C GLN A 215 6.50 -15.73 -0.55
N THR A 216 6.04 -16.98 -0.70
CA THR A 216 5.62 -17.53 -1.99
C THR A 216 4.13 -17.23 -2.20
N THR A 217 3.82 -16.15 -2.93
CA THR A 217 2.46 -15.69 -3.22
C THR A 217 2.31 -15.22 -4.67
N ASP A 218 1.12 -14.76 -5.05
CA ASP A 218 0.85 -14.11 -6.35
C ASP A 218 1.38 -12.66 -6.43
N ALA A 219 1.96 -12.12 -5.34
CA ALA A 219 2.62 -10.83 -5.31
C ALA A 219 4.15 -10.99 -5.23
N TRP A 220 4.89 -9.88 -5.37
CA TRP A 220 6.34 -9.89 -5.23
C TRP A 220 6.79 -10.19 -3.80
N SER A 221 7.87 -10.96 -3.69
CA SER A 221 8.58 -11.18 -2.42
C SER A 221 9.64 -10.10 -2.18
N VAL A 222 9.92 -9.81 -0.91
CA VAL A 222 11.09 -9.01 -0.50
C VAL A 222 12.41 -9.80 -0.57
N ARG A 223 12.34 -11.13 -0.69
CA ARG A 223 13.49 -12.04 -0.72
C ARG A 223 14.02 -12.24 -2.13
N THR A 224 15.34 -12.26 -2.26
CA THR A 224 16.05 -12.49 -3.53
C THR A 224 16.12 -13.98 -3.91
N ASP A 225 15.79 -14.88 -2.98
CA ASP A 225 15.82 -16.34 -3.19
C ASP A 225 14.42 -16.96 -3.30
N VAL A 226 13.40 -16.13 -3.54
CA VAL A 226 12.03 -16.52 -3.89
C VAL A 226 11.78 -16.07 -5.32
N ALA A 227 11.33 -16.99 -6.17
CA ALA A 227 11.03 -16.68 -7.56
C ALA A 227 9.83 -15.70 -7.63
N PRO A 228 9.85 -14.70 -8.52
CA PRO A 228 8.70 -13.85 -8.75
C PRO A 228 7.51 -14.67 -9.32
N PRO A 229 6.27 -14.18 -9.20
CA PRO A 229 5.12 -14.81 -9.84
C PRO A 229 5.32 -15.00 -11.35
N PRO A 230 4.68 -16.01 -11.97
CA PRO A 230 4.84 -16.28 -13.40
C PRO A 230 4.61 -15.04 -14.28
N GLY A 231 5.51 -14.82 -15.23
CA GLY A 231 5.45 -13.67 -16.14
C GLY A 231 5.97 -12.35 -15.57
N LEU A 232 6.39 -12.33 -14.30
CA LEU A 232 7.02 -11.16 -13.68
C LEU A 232 8.51 -11.39 -13.46
N THR A 233 9.29 -10.30 -13.56
CA THR A 233 10.62 -10.22 -12.96
C THR A 233 10.51 -9.71 -11.51
N PRO A 234 11.58 -9.75 -10.70
CA PRO A 234 11.57 -9.12 -9.38
C PRO A 234 11.26 -7.61 -9.44
N VAL A 235 10.54 -7.07 -8.45
CA VAL A 235 10.05 -5.68 -8.47
C VAL A 235 11.16 -4.63 -8.67
N TRP A 236 12.35 -4.88 -8.13
CA TRP A 236 13.52 -4.01 -8.25
C TRP A 236 14.14 -3.98 -9.66
N GLN A 237 13.63 -4.76 -10.61
CA GLN A 237 14.03 -4.71 -12.01
C GLN A 237 13.11 -3.83 -12.88
N TYR A 238 11.98 -3.35 -12.34
CA TYR A 238 11.08 -2.47 -13.07
C TYR A 238 11.43 -0.99 -12.82
N PRO A 239 11.98 -0.26 -13.81
CA PRO A 239 12.34 1.15 -13.62
C PRO A 239 11.12 2.04 -13.37
N ASN A 240 9.94 1.64 -13.86
CA ASN A 240 8.68 2.34 -13.64
C ASN A 240 7.99 1.96 -12.31
N ALA A 241 8.60 1.13 -11.46
CA ALA A 241 8.07 0.79 -10.12
C ALA A 241 8.34 1.87 -9.06
N ASN A 242 9.24 2.81 -9.35
CA ASN A 242 9.56 3.93 -8.47
C ASN A 242 10.05 3.53 -7.05
N LEU A 243 10.69 2.36 -6.94
CA LEU A 243 11.06 1.70 -5.68
C LEU A 243 11.93 2.57 -4.76
N ASP A 244 12.95 3.22 -5.31
CA ASP A 244 13.88 4.06 -4.53
C ASP A 244 13.34 5.49 -4.33
N THR A 245 12.52 5.95 -5.28
CA THR A 245 11.99 7.32 -5.26
C THR A 245 10.85 7.50 -4.26
N PHE A 246 10.06 6.46 -3.99
CA PHE A 246 8.96 6.57 -3.03
C PHE A 246 9.44 6.80 -1.58
N PRO A 247 10.40 6.03 -1.02
CA PRO A 247 10.99 6.33 0.28
C PRO A 247 11.55 7.75 0.37
N THR A 248 12.21 8.22 -0.69
CA THR A 248 12.77 9.59 -0.76
C THR A 248 11.65 10.65 -0.72
N PHE A 249 10.55 10.43 -1.43
CA PHE A 249 9.37 11.30 -1.37
C PHE A 249 8.76 11.32 0.04
N MET A 250 8.61 10.15 0.66
CA MET A 250 8.05 10.00 2.00
C MET A 250 8.86 10.71 3.07
N ALA A 251 10.20 10.74 2.92
CA ALA A 251 11.09 11.49 3.80
C ALA A 251 10.98 13.02 3.62
N ASN A 252 10.65 13.50 2.43
CA ASN A 252 10.54 14.94 2.14
C ASN A 252 9.11 15.45 2.38
N ARG A 253 8.76 15.65 3.65
CA ARG A 253 7.41 16.08 4.06
C ARG A 253 6.99 17.43 3.45
N THR A 254 7.90 18.38 3.31
CA THR A 254 7.60 19.67 2.69
C THR A 254 7.12 19.50 1.24
N THR A 255 7.76 18.62 0.47
CA THR A 255 7.37 18.33 -0.91
C THR A 255 6.03 17.59 -0.97
N ALA A 256 5.85 16.59 -0.09
CA ALA A 256 4.60 15.84 -0.01
C ALA A 256 3.41 16.75 0.32
N GLU A 257 3.51 17.62 1.33
CA GLU A 257 2.42 18.52 1.71
C GLU A 257 2.12 19.57 0.63
N ARG A 258 3.14 20.14 -0.01
CA ARG A 258 2.93 21.07 -1.14
C ARG A 258 2.18 20.39 -2.27
N LEU A 259 2.60 19.19 -2.64
CA LEU A 259 1.95 18.44 -3.72
C LEU A 259 0.51 18.08 -3.34
N ARG A 260 0.28 17.66 -2.09
CA ARG A 260 -1.05 17.38 -1.56
C ARG A 260 -1.97 18.57 -1.74
N GLN A 261 -1.54 19.76 -1.32
CA GLN A 261 -2.31 20.99 -1.49
C GLN A 261 -2.59 21.29 -2.97
N GLN A 262 -1.59 21.16 -3.85
CA GLN A 262 -1.77 21.38 -5.29
C GLN A 262 -2.78 20.43 -5.89
N ILE A 263 -2.71 19.12 -5.59
CA ILE A 263 -3.65 18.13 -6.09
C ILE A 263 -5.07 18.36 -5.53
N THR A 264 -5.19 18.75 -4.26
CA THR A 264 -6.49 19.10 -3.66
C THR A 264 -7.22 20.20 -4.45
N LEU A 265 -6.50 21.17 -5.04
CA LEU A 265 -7.13 22.20 -5.88
C LEU A 265 -7.84 21.64 -7.13
N TYR A 266 -7.43 20.47 -7.61
CA TYR A 266 -8.04 19.81 -8.78
C TYR A 266 -9.20 18.88 -8.39
N ILE A 267 -9.06 18.14 -7.29
CA ILE A 267 -9.96 17.03 -6.96
C ILE A 267 -10.90 17.33 -5.78
N GLY A 268 -10.71 18.47 -5.11
CA GLY A 268 -11.41 18.86 -3.89
C GLY A 268 -10.89 18.14 -2.64
N GLU A 269 -11.43 18.53 -1.49
CA GLU A 269 -11.14 17.90 -0.21
C GLU A 269 -11.64 16.45 -0.16
N ALA A 270 -10.88 15.56 0.47
CA ALA A 270 -11.29 14.17 0.65
C ALA A 270 -12.62 14.09 1.44
N GLN A 271 -13.64 13.47 0.83
CA GLN A 271 -14.98 13.33 1.43
C GLN A 271 -15.23 11.92 1.95
N GLY A 272 -16.09 11.80 2.97
CA GLY A 272 -16.51 10.53 3.56
C GLY A 272 -15.76 10.15 4.84
N THR A 273 -16.28 9.15 5.54
CA THR A 273 -15.67 8.66 6.78
C THR A 273 -14.37 7.91 6.50
N PRO A 274 -13.38 7.94 7.42
CA PRO A 274 -12.22 7.07 7.30
C PRO A 274 -12.69 5.62 7.26
N THR A 275 -12.19 4.83 6.30
CA THR A 275 -12.62 3.44 6.12
C THR A 275 -12.32 2.53 7.32
N PRO A 276 -11.24 2.71 8.11
CA PRO A 276 -11.02 1.93 9.33
C PRO A 276 -11.87 2.40 10.52
N GLY A 277 -12.70 3.43 10.36
CA GLY A 277 -13.33 4.13 11.48
C GLY A 277 -12.36 5.04 12.24
N ARG A 278 -12.75 5.46 13.46
CA ARG A 278 -11.91 6.26 14.36
C ARG A 278 -11.47 5.42 15.55
N LEU A 279 -10.19 5.06 15.59
CA LEU A 279 -9.62 4.17 16.61
C LEU A 279 -9.30 4.86 17.94
N GLY A 280 -9.22 6.19 17.98
CA GLY A 280 -8.77 6.94 19.16
C GLY A 280 -7.27 6.73 19.47
N PRO A 281 -6.77 7.27 20.60
CA PRO A 281 -5.35 7.20 20.94
C PRO A 281 -4.90 5.84 21.50
N HIS A 282 -5.83 5.01 22.00
CA HIS A 282 -5.54 3.70 22.62
C HIS A 282 -6.56 2.65 22.18
N PRO A 283 -6.46 2.12 20.95
CA PRO A 283 -7.31 1.00 20.52
C PRO A 283 -6.96 -0.25 21.35
N GLY A 284 -7.90 -0.70 22.18
CA GLY A 284 -7.78 -1.88 23.05
C GLY A 284 -8.38 -3.15 22.43
N PRO A 285 -8.29 -4.30 23.13
CA PRO A 285 -8.72 -5.61 22.63
C PRO A 285 -10.23 -5.73 22.33
N ASP A 286 -11.05 -4.78 22.78
CA ASP A 286 -12.52 -4.78 22.61
C ASP A 286 -13.00 -4.08 21.32
N TRP A 287 -12.12 -3.88 20.33
CA TRP A 287 -12.52 -3.36 19.02
C TRP A 287 -13.35 -4.41 18.25
N SER A 288 -14.66 -4.40 18.46
CA SER A 288 -15.65 -4.98 17.56
C SER A 288 -16.15 -3.88 16.63
N GLY A 289 -15.59 -3.79 15.42
CA GLY A 289 -16.07 -2.83 14.42
C GLY A 289 -17.56 -3.06 14.15
N THR A 290 -18.43 -2.22 14.70
CA THR A 290 -19.87 -2.24 14.44
C THR A 290 -20.16 -1.53 13.12
N GLY A 291 -19.80 -2.19 12.03
CA GLY A 291 -20.26 -1.90 10.68
C GLY A 291 -20.23 -3.22 9.90
N PRO A 292 -21.15 -3.48 8.96
CA PRO A 292 -21.15 -4.71 8.21
C PRO A 292 -19.93 -4.72 7.28
N ALA A 293 -18.81 -5.22 7.80
CA ALA A 293 -17.73 -5.70 6.98
C ALA A 293 -18.25 -6.99 6.34
N ASP A 294 -18.59 -6.90 5.06
CA ASP A 294 -18.85 -8.07 4.24
C ASP A 294 -17.50 -8.77 4.03
N TRP A 295 -17.26 -9.78 4.87
CA TRP A 295 -16.05 -10.60 4.88
C TRP A 295 -16.07 -11.71 3.81
N SER A 296 -17.08 -11.77 2.92
CA SER A 296 -17.27 -12.88 1.98
C SER A 296 -16.32 -12.90 0.77
N GLY A 297 -15.47 -11.87 0.60
CA GLY A 297 -14.46 -11.82 -0.46
C GLY A 297 -13.08 -12.38 -0.08
N PHE A 298 -12.86 -12.76 1.19
CA PHE A 298 -11.53 -13.12 1.72
C PHE A 298 -11.29 -14.63 1.78
N ALA A 299 -11.53 -15.32 0.67
CA ALA A 299 -11.06 -16.70 0.49
C ALA A 299 -10.28 -16.80 -0.82
N VAL A 300 -8.95 -16.78 -0.75
CA VAL A 300 -8.15 -17.56 -1.70
C VAL A 300 -8.37 -19.01 -1.29
N PRO A 301 -9.02 -19.85 -2.10
CA PRO A 301 -9.27 -21.23 -1.71
C PRO A 301 -7.93 -21.96 -1.57
N PHE A 302 -7.66 -22.46 -0.37
CA PHE A 302 -6.72 -23.57 -0.16
C PHE A 302 -7.21 -24.75 -1.02
N ARG A 303 -6.60 -24.98 -2.18
CA ARG A 303 -6.65 -26.31 -2.81
C ARG A 303 -5.54 -27.13 -2.17
N GLY A 304 -5.90 -27.85 -1.11
CA GLY A 304 -5.11 -29.00 -0.66
C GLY A 304 -5.08 -30.02 -1.80
N GLY A 305 -3.90 -30.24 -2.36
CA GLY A 305 -3.65 -31.37 -3.24
C GLY A 305 -3.43 -32.62 -2.39
N SER A 306 -4.33 -33.60 -2.55
CA SER A 306 -4.00 -35.02 -2.46
C SER A 306 -3.51 -35.48 -3.83
#